data_AF-A0A951C2Q8-F1
#
_entry.id   AF-A0A951C2Q8-F1
#
_cell.length_a   1.000
_cell.length_b   1.000
_cell.length_c   1.000
_cell.angle_alpha   90.00
_cell.angle_beta   90.00
_cell.angle_gamma   90.00
#
_symmetry.space_group_name_H-M   'P 1'
#
loop_
_entity.id
_entity.type
_entity.pdbx_description
1 polymer ?
#
loop_
_entity_poly.entity_id
_entity_poly.type
_entity_poly.pdbx_seq_one_letter_code
_entity_poly.pdbx_strand_id
1 'polypeptide(L)'
;MRRALVTALAACAEKRFRVKTRRFLAGLSCDELQFLAEFLGASILEWDCHRPTSQSLLVEQLAEFQKVRYASGEGVAADQDHKMILLVEYLGLSGLHQGPMPIRAWKS
;
A
#
# COMPACT_ATOMS: atom_id res chain seq x y z
N MET A 1 -11.50 -9.11 -13.67
CA MET A 1 -10.44 -9.04 -12.64
C MET A 1 -10.37 -7.67 -11.96
N ARG A 2 -10.13 -6.56 -12.68
CA ARG A 2 -10.03 -5.19 -12.11
C ARG A 2 -11.13 -4.80 -11.11
N ARG A 3 -12.41 -5.01 -11.47
CA ARG A 3 -13.55 -4.69 -10.59
C ARG A 3 -13.51 -5.48 -9.27
N ALA A 4 -13.08 -6.74 -9.31
CA ALA A 4 -12.96 -7.57 -8.10
C ALA A 4 -11.84 -7.05 -7.19
N LEU A 5 -10.69 -6.64 -7.75
CA LEU A 5 -9.60 -6.02 -6.99
C LEU A 5 -10.04 -4.72 -6.32
N VAL A 6 -10.70 -3.83 -7.06
CA VAL A 6 -11.22 -2.57 -6.50
C VAL A 6 -12.19 -2.83 -5.34
N THR A 7 -13.09 -3.82 -5.47
CA THR A 7 -14.02 -4.17 -4.39
C THR A 7 -13.31 -4.76 -3.17
N ALA A 8 -12.36 -5.68 -3.38
CA ALA A 8 -11.63 -6.32 -2.30
C ALA A 8 -10.76 -5.32 -1.53
N LEU A 9 -9.98 -4.50 -2.23
CA LEU A 9 -9.15 -3.44 -1.64
C LEU A 9 -9.99 -2.40 -0.90
N ALA A 10 -11.13 -1.98 -1.48
CA ALA A 10 -12.03 -1.05 -0.80
C ALA A 10 -12.70 -1.67 0.44
N ALA A 11 -12.85 -2.99 0.52
CA ALA A 11 -13.38 -3.67 1.70
C ALA A 11 -12.39 -3.67 2.88
N CYS A 12 -11.08 -3.68 2.60
CA CYS A 12 -10.02 -3.57 3.60
C CYS A 12 -9.97 -2.18 4.27
N ALA A 13 -10.48 -1.14 3.62
CA ALA A 13 -10.55 0.20 4.20
C ALA A 13 -11.61 0.32 5.31
N GLU A 14 -11.37 1.20 6.29
CA GLU A 14 -12.35 1.51 7.34
C GLU A 14 -13.66 2.03 6.71
N LYS A 15 -14.81 1.65 7.30
CA LYS A 15 -16.16 1.93 6.74
C LYS A 15 -16.35 3.39 6.30
N ARG A 16 -15.86 4.36 7.09
CA ARG A 16 -15.96 5.80 6.82
C ARG A 16 -15.18 6.27 5.59
N PHE A 17 -14.15 5.53 5.18
CA PHE A 17 -13.28 5.92 4.07
C PHE A 17 -13.51 5.12 2.79
N ARG A 18 -14.25 4.00 2.84
CA ARG A 18 -14.47 3.08 1.70
C ARG A 18 -14.90 3.76 0.41
N VAL A 19 -15.77 4.77 0.47
CA VAL A 19 -16.24 5.49 -0.73
C VAL A 19 -15.09 6.27 -1.38
N LYS A 20 -14.26 6.92 -0.57
CA LYS A 20 -13.09 7.70 -1.01
C LYS A 20 -12.01 6.76 -1.57
N THR A 21 -11.70 5.69 -0.84
CA THR A 21 -10.74 4.67 -1.27
C THR A 21 -11.18 4.00 -2.57
N ARG A 22 -12.47 3.64 -2.70
CA ARG A 22 -13.01 3.05 -3.94
C ARG A 22 -12.87 3.99 -5.14
N ARG A 23 -13.08 5.30 -4.94
CA ARG A 23 -12.93 6.30 -6.01
C ARG A 23 -11.47 6.43 -6.46
N PHE A 24 -10.53 6.40 -5.51
CA PHE A 24 -9.10 6.39 -5.80
C PHE A 24 -8.70 5.12 -6.58
N LEU A 25 -9.05 3.94 -6.07
CA LEU A 25 -8.76 2.65 -6.71
C LEU A 25 -9.37 2.52 -8.12
N ALA A 26 -10.54 3.13 -8.35
CA ALA A 26 -11.16 3.14 -9.67
C ALA A 26 -10.33 3.92 -10.71
N GLY A 27 -9.46 4.84 -10.30
CA GLY A 27 -8.56 5.58 -11.18
C GLY A 27 -7.29 4.84 -11.57
N LEU A 28 -6.95 3.75 -10.87
CA LEU A 28 -5.69 3.03 -11.05
C LEU A 28 -5.71 2.05 -12.23
N SER A 29 -4.55 1.75 -12.80
CA SER A 29 -4.37 0.69 -13.77
C SER A 29 -4.48 -0.71 -13.11
N CYS A 30 -4.47 -1.77 -13.93
CA CYS A 30 -4.56 -3.13 -13.41
C CYS A 30 -3.31 -3.56 -12.63
N ASP A 31 -2.13 -3.17 -13.11
CA ASP A 31 -0.84 -3.47 -12.48
C ASP A 31 -0.63 -2.69 -11.18
N GLU A 32 -1.09 -1.44 -11.10
CA GLU A 32 -1.11 -0.67 -9.85
C GLU A 32 -2.03 -1.31 -8.80
N LEU A 33 -3.22 -1.78 -9.21
CA LEU A 33 -4.13 -2.49 -8.32
C LEU A 33 -3.56 -3.83 -7.84
N GLN A 34 -2.85 -4.54 -8.72
CA GLN A 34 -2.20 -5.79 -8.38
C GLN A 34 -1.05 -5.56 -7.40
N PHE A 35 -0.25 -4.51 -7.59
CA PHE A 35 0.79 -4.10 -6.65
C PHE A 35 0.23 -3.85 -5.24
N LEU A 36 -0.87 -3.10 -5.14
CA LEU A 36 -1.52 -2.86 -3.84
C LEU A 36 -2.06 -4.14 -3.19
N ALA A 37 -2.61 -5.05 -4.00
CA ALA A 37 -3.12 -6.34 -3.51
C ALA A 37 -1.98 -7.27 -3.06
N GLU A 38 -0.86 -7.28 -3.77
CA GLU A 38 0.34 -8.03 -3.40
C GLU A 38 0.93 -7.53 -2.08
N PHE A 39 1.02 -6.20 -1.90
CA PHE A 39 1.44 -5.62 -0.62
C PHE A 39 0.51 -6.04 0.51
N LEU A 40 -0.81 -5.86 0.37
CA LEU A 40 -1.77 -6.25 1.41
C LEU A 40 -1.75 -7.76 1.69
N GLY A 41 -1.58 -8.58 0.65
CA GLY A 41 -1.43 -10.03 0.79
C GLY A 41 -0.20 -10.39 1.62
N ALA A 42 0.95 -9.77 1.35
CA ALA A 42 2.16 -9.94 2.14
C ALA A 42 1.99 -9.43 3.57
N SER A 43 1.36 -8.26 3.75
CA SER A 43 1.10 -7.70 5.08
C SER A 43 0.14 -8.55 5.93
N ILE A 44 -0.88 -9.18 5.33
CA ILE A 44 -1.80 -10.08 6.06
C ILE A 44 -1.06 -11.32 6.58
N LEU A 45 -0.21 -11.93 5.74
CA LEU A 45 0.58 -13.10 6.12
C LEU A 45 1.55 -12.78 7.28
N GLU A 46 2.05 -11.55 7.35
CA GLU A 46 2.90 -11.09 8.44
C GLU A 46 2.11 -10.64 9.70
N TRP A 47 0.89 -10.12 9.54
CA TRP A 47 0.04 -9.66 10.64
C TRP A 47 -0.57 -10.79 11.48
N ASP A 48 -0.75 -11.99 10.92
CA ASP A 48 -1.15 -13.17 11.70
C ASP A 48 -0.08 -13.59 12.75
N CYS A 49 1.16 -13.10 12.59
CA CYS A 49 2.26 -13.37 13.53
C CYS A 49 2.52 -12.26 14.56
N HIS A 50 2.03 -11.03 14.36
CA HIS A 50 2.28 -9.91 15.28
C HIS A 50 1.18 -8.83 15.23
N ARG A 51 0.45 -8.65 16.34
CA ARG A 51 -0.29 -7.39 16.67
C ARG A 51 0.36 -6.75 17.90
N PRO A 52 0.51 -5.41 17.98
CA PRO A 52 -0.44 -4.39 17.54
C PRO A 52 0.06 -3.48 16.40
N THR A 53 -0.91 -2.86 15.71
CA THR A 53 -0.74 -1.88 14.64
C THR A 53 -0.07 -0.60 15.15
N SER A 54 1.25 -0.60 15.17
CA SER A 54 2.07 0.60 15.37
C SER A 54 2.56 1.10 14.01
N GLN A 55 2.58 2.43 13.84
CA GLN A 55 3.09 3.11 12.64
C GLN A 55 4.49 2.63 12.23
N SER A 56 5.33 2.25 13.19
CA SER A 56 6.67 1.67 12.97
C SER A 56 6.63 0.35 12.21
N LEU A 57 5.64 -0.50 12.47
CA LEU A 57 5.52 -1.83 11.88
C LEU A 57 5.17 -1.72 10.40
N LEU A 58 4.29 -0.79 10.02
CA LEU A 58 4.00 -0.50 8.61
C LEU A 58 5.23 0.04 7.87
N VAL A 59 6.04 0.88 8.52
CA VAL A 59 7.27 1.43 7.92
C VAL A 59 8.32 0.33 7.74
N GLU A 60 8.45 -0.59 8.70
CA GLU A 60 9.34 -1.75 8.61
C GLU A 60 8.89 -2.72 7.51
N GLN A 61 7.59 -3.04 7.44
CA GLN A 61 7.03 -3.88 6.36
C GLN A 61 7.22 -3.23 4.99
N LEU A 62 7.06 -1.91 4.90
CA LEU A 62 7.32 -1.16 3.67
C LEU A 62 8.79 -1.25 3.27
N ALA A 63 9.70 -1.11 4.22
CA ALA A 63 11.14 -1.20 3.97
C ALA A 63 11.57 -2.63 3.56
N GLU A 64 10.97 -3.66 4.16
CA GLU A 64 11.28 -5.05 3.82
C GLU A 64 10.74 -5.43 2.44
N PHE A 65 9.50 -5.03 2.14
CA PHE A 65 8.90 -5.20 0.82
C PHE A 65 9.70 -4.49 -0.28
N GLN A 66 10.22 -3.29 0.03
CA GLN A 66 11.14 -2.58 -0.86
C GLN A 66 12.41 -3.37 -1.11
N LYS A 67 13.10 -3.88 -0.07
CA LYS A 67 14.35 -4.65 -0.25
C LYS A 67 14.16 -5.86 -1.17
N VAL A 68 13.07 -6.62 -1.00
CA VAL A 68 12.78 -7.80 -1.82
C VAL A 68 12.59 -7.41 -3.30
N ARG A 69 11.93 -6.29 -3.56
CA ARG A 69 11.69 -5.77 -4.92
C ARG A 69 12.94 -5.17 -5.56
N TYR A 70 13.70 -4.36 -4.82
CA TYR A 70 14.95 -3.78 -5.31
C TYR A 70 16.02 -4.86 -5.56
N ALA A 71 16.03 -5.95 -4.79
CA ALA A 71 16.93 -7.08 -5.01
C ALA A 71 16.57 -7.91 -6.26
N SER A 72 15.31 -7.89 -6.70
CA SER A 72 14.81 -8.69 -7.83
C SER A 72 15.06 -8.03 -9.20
N GLY A 73 15.62 -6.82 -9.24
CA GLY A 73 16.24 -6.27 -10.45
C GLY A 73 15.33 -6.02 -11.67
N GLU A 74 14.01 -6.02 -11.52
CA GLU A 74 13.10 -5.71 -12.64
C GLU A 74 13.06 -4.19 -12.88
N GLY A 75 13.97 -3.71 -13.74
CA GLY A 75 13.89 -2.59 -14.72
C GLY A 75 13.15 -1.27 -14.45
N VAL A 76 12.65 -0.99 -13.25
CA VAL A 76 11.42 -0.20 -13.05
C VAL A 76 11.59 0.82 -11.90
N ALA A 77 12.75 1.47 -11.73
CA ALA A 77 12.95 2.39 -10.59
C ALA A 77 11.89 3.53 -10.52
N ALA A 78 11.59 4.17 -11.65
CA ALA A 78 10.61 5.27 -11.71
C ALA A 78 9.15 4.81 -11.53
N ASP A 79 8.78 3.66 -12.10
CA ASP A 79 7.42 3.11 -11.95
C ASP A 79 7.24 2.45 -10.57
N GLN A 80 8.32 1.96 -9.96
CA GLN A 80 8.34 1.55 -8.56
C GLN A 80 8.13 2.75 -7.64
N ASP A 81 8.82 3.87 -7.86
CA ASP A 81 8.62 5.10 -7.07
C ASP A 81 7.17 5.62 -7.17
N HIS A 82 6.58 5.57 -8.36
CA HIS A 82 5.17 5.90 -8.57
C HIS A 82 4.24 4.94 -7.81
N LYS A 83 4.45 3.63 -7.90
CA LYS A 83 3.69 2.61 -7.15
C LYS A 83 3.81 2.78 -5.63
N MET A 84 4.96 3.24 -5.16
CA MET A 84 5.18 3.59 -3.76
C MET A 84 4.32 4.79 -3.32
N ILE A 85 4.25 5.85 -4.15
CA ILE A 85 3.38 7.01 -3.89
C ILE A 85 1.92 6.55 -3.79
N LEU A 86 1.47 5.69 -4.70
CA LEU A 86 0.11 5.16 -4.70
C LEU A 86 -0.21 4.32 -3.45
N LEU A 87 0.75 3.55 -2.95
CA LEU A 87 0.59 2.75 -1.74
C LEU A 87 0.46 3.62 -0.50
N VAL A 88 1.29 4.65 -0.35
CA VAL A 88 1.20 5.59 0.78
C VAL A 88 -0.14 6.33 0.76
N GLU A 89 -0.57 6.80 -0.42
CA GLU A 89 -1.88 7.43 -0.59
C GLU A 89 -3.01 6.47 -0.24
N TYR A 90 -2.95 5.21 -0.71
CA TYR A 90 -3.93 4.18 -0.36
C TYR A 90 -4.03 3.94 1.15
N LEU A 91 -2.89 3.83 1.86
CA LEU A 91 -2.86 3.64 3.31
C LEU A 91 -3.43 4.84 4.07
N GLY A 92 -3.12 6.06 3.64
CA GLY A 92 -3.70 7.28 4.20
C GLY A 92 -5.20 7.41 3.92
N LEU A 93 -5.64 7.07 2.70
CA LEU A 93 -7.04 7.14 2.29
C LEU A 93 -7.89 6.05 2.93
N SER A 94 -7.36 4.87 3.20
CA SER A 94 -8.11 3.72 3.73
C SER A 94 -8.38 3.81 5.24
N GLY A 95 -7.76 4.77 5.93
CA GLY A 95 -7.80 4.87 7.40
C GLY A 95 -6.98 3.78 8.10
N LEU A 96 -6.28 2.92 7.35
CA LEU A 96 -5.36 1.93 7.90
C LEU A 96 -4.12 2.59 8.54
N HIS A 97 -3.96 3.90 8.34
CA HIS A 97 -2.96 4.74 8.98
C HIS A 97 -3.63 5.82 9.85
N GLN A 98 -3.49 5.74 11.18
CA GLN A 98 -4.04 6.72 12.14
C GLN A 98 -2.97 7.69 12.70
N GLY A 99 -2.01 8.11 11.87
CA GLY A 99 -1.01 9.11 12.27
C GLY A 99 -0.54 9.95 11.08
N PRO A 100 -0.11 11.20 11.29
CA PRO A 100 0.57 11.95 10.23
C PRO A 100 1.86 11.21 9.86
N MET A 101 1.97 10.78 8.60
CA MET A 101 3.25 10.31 8.08
C MET A 101 4.24 11.47 8.15
N PRO A 102 5.40 11.33 8.80
CA PRO A 102 6.48 12.27 8.60
C PRO A 102 6.93 12.07 7.15
N ILE A 103 6.56 13.01 6.28
CA ILE A 103 7.19 13.17 4.97
C ILE A 103 8.64 13.53 5.28
N ARG A 104 9.51 12.53 5.48
CA ARG A 104 10.94 12.77 5.52
C ARG A 104 11.32 13.15 4.10
N ALA A 105 11.49 14.46 3.91
CA ALA A 105 12.10 15.05 2.75
C ALA A 105 13.35 14.23 2.40
N TRP A 106 13.28 13.54 1.27
CA TRP A 106 14.46 13.02 0.58
C TRP A 106 15.29 14.25 0.19
N LYS A 107 16.28 14.59 1.02
CA LYS A 107 17.33 15.52 0.64
C LYS A 107 18.44 14.70 -0.01
N SER A 108 18.67 15.01 -1.29
CA SER A 108 19.87 14.65 -2.06
C SER A 108 21.16 14.94 -1.33
#